data_AF-A0A2H1VLK0-F1
#
_entry.id   AF-A0A2H1VLK0-F1
#
_cell.length_a   1.000
_cell.length_b   1.000
_cell.length_c   1.000
_cell.angle_alpha   90.00
_cell.angle_beta   90.00
_cell.angle_gamma   90.00
#
_symmetry.space_group_name_H-M   'P 1'
#
loop_
_entity.id
_entity.type
_entity.pdbx_description
1 polymer ?
#
loop_
_entity_poly.entity_id
_entity_poly.type
_entity_poly.pdbx_seq_one_letter_code
_entity_poly.pdbx_strand_id
1 'polypeptide(L)'
;IPKEPFVWDKIEQFLNLLPDPFSSEEKQARFTNSFGSITKLRIEYERLKTLLSKTESPIVFAHNDLLLGNVIYNKDEGTISFIDYEYAAYCYQAFDIANHFNEFVGLSIDDIDYDRYPCEEFQFDWIKVYLAMYLDIDHPTEPQIRKVYKEVQQMSLLSHFLWGIWSLVQYEHSDIDFDFVRYAEIRLNRYYELRDKIFKQLS
;
A
#
# COMPACT_ATOMS: atom_id res chain seq x y z
N ILE A 1 13.17 -17.99 6.02
CA ILE A 1 12.61 -16.87 5.23
C ILE A 1 13.54 -15.68 5.46
N PRO A 2 14.13 -15.09 4.40
CA PRO A 2 14.95 -13.88 4.53
C PRO A 2 14.14 -12.77 5.24
N LYS A 3 14.77 -12.01 6.13
CA LYS A 3 14.16 -10.85 6.78
C LYS A 3 14.36 -9.61 5.90
N GLU A 4 13.84 -9.68 4.69
CA GLU A 4 13.91 -8.61 3.69
C GLU A 4 12.50 -8.10 3.39
N PRO A 5 12.35 -6.83 2.97
CA PRO A 5 11.03 -6.26 2.73
C PRO A 5 10.39 -6.85 1.47
N PHE A 6 9.39 -7.70 1.66
CA PHE A 6 8.59 -8.38 0.64
C PHE A 6 8.13 -7.48 -0.51
N VAL A 7 7.74 -6.24 -0.16
CA VAL A 7 7.08 -5.31 -1.09
C VAL A 7 7.91 -5.00 -2.33
N TRP A 8 9.24 -4.93 -2.23
CA TRP A 8 10.10 -4.61 -3.38
C TRP A 8 10.07 -5.74 -4.41
N ASP A 9 10.35 -6.96 -3.96
CA ASP A 9 10.33 -8.15 -4.81
C ASP A 9 8.94 -8.37 -5.40
N LYS A 10 7.88 -8.10 -4.63
CA LYS A 10 6.51 -8.28 -5.11
C LYS A 10 6.13 -7.29 -6.21
N ILE A 11 6.49 -6.00 -6.07
CA ILE A 11 6.28 -5.02 -7.13
C ILE A 11 7.06 -5.42 -8.39
N GLU A 12 8.30 -5.86 -8.23
CA GLU A 12 9.14 -6.28 -9.36
C GLU A 12 8.56 -7.51 -10.07
N GLN A 13 8.06 -8.49 -9.33
CA GLN A 13 7.32 -9.63 -9.88
C GLN A 13 6.11 -9.16 -10.69
N PHE A 14 5.28 -8.25 -10.16
CA PHE A 14 4.11 -7.75 -10.89
C PHE A 14 4.50 -6.93 -12.13
N LEU A 15 5.52 -6.07 -12.05
CA LEU A 15 6.02 -5.34 -13.21
C LEU A 15 6.53 -6.28 -14.32
N ASN A 16 7.08 -7.44 -13.96
CA ASN A 16 7.54 -8.46 -14.90
C ASN A 16 6.39 -9.27 -15.52
N LEU A 17 5.21 -9.28 -14.87
CA LEU A 17 4.01 -9.93 -15.39
C LEU A 17 3.16 -9.00 -16.27
N LEU A 18 3.44 -7.69 -16.31
CA LEU A 18 2.72 -6.78 -17.20
C LEU A 18 2.98 -7.14 -18.68
N PRO A 19 1.93 -7.28 -19.49
CA PRO A 19 2.06 -7.64 -20.90
C PRO A 19 2.53 -6.44 -21.74
N ASP A 20 3.39 -6.70 -22.74
CA ASP A 20 3.83 -5.69 -23.71
C ASP A 20 3.75 -6.26 -25.14
N PRO A 21 2.70 -5.95 -25.93
CA PRO A 21 1.50 -5.18 -25.57
C PRO A 21 0.46 -6.00 -24.77
N PHE A 22 -0.55 -5.34 -24.22
CA PHE A 22 -1.77 -5.98 -23.69
C PHE A 22 -2.52 -6.76 -24.79
N SER A 23 -3.26 -7.80 -24.40
CA SER A 23 -3.88 -8.78 -25.33
C SER A 23 -4.85 -8.19 -26.36
N SER A 24 -5.47 -7.04 -26.10
CA SER A 24 -6.40 -6.40 -27.04
C SER A 24 -6.06 -4.92 -27.24
N GLU A 25 -6.42 -4.40 -28.42
CA GLU A 25 -6.23 -2.97 -28.76
C GLU A 25 -6.95 -2.05 -27.77
N GLU A 26 -8.13 -2.44 -27.28
CA GLU A 26 -8.89 -1.70 -26.26
C GLU A 26 -8.12 -1.64 -24.94
N LYS A 27 -7.64 -2.80 -24.43
CA LYS A 27 -6.84 -2.84 -23.21
C LYS A 27 -5.56 -2.02 -23.34
N GLN A 28 -4.86 -2.16 -24.47
CA GLN A 28 -3.64 -1.42 -24.75
C GLN A 28 -3.89 0.10 -24.81
N ALA A 29 -4.96 0.53 -25.47
CA ALA A 29 -5.33 1.94 -25.57
C ALA A 29 -5.67 2.53 -24.20
N ARG A 30 -6.46 1.84 -23.37
CA ARG A 30 -6.80 2.29 -22.02
C ARG A 30 -5.55 2.38 -21.14
N PHE A 31 -4.69 1.36 -21.18
CA PHE A 31 -3.41 1.39 -20.45
C PHE A 31 -2.54 2.58 -20.87
N THR A 32 -2.39 2.79 -22.17
CA THR A 32 -1.51 3.85 -22.71
C THR A 32 -2.03 5.23 -22.33
N ASN A 33 -3.34 5.45 -22.42
CA ASN A 33 -3.97 6.72 -22.10
C ASN A 33 -3.86 7.06 -20.59
N SER A 34 -4.05 6.07 -19.72
CA SER A 34 -4.08 6.31 -18.27
C SER A 34 -2.69 6.29 -17.62
N PHE A 35 -1.78 5.41 -18.09
CA PHE A 35 -0.50 5.16 -17.41
C PHE A 35 0.72 5.48 -18.27
N GLY A 36 0.56 5.56 -19.59
CA GLY A 36 1.65 5.80 -20.54
C GLY A 36 2.32 4.50 -20.99
N SER A 37 3.43 4.11 -20.36
CA SER A 37 4.20 2.92 -20.76
C SER A 37 4.74 2.15 -19.56
N ILE A 38 5.01 0.86 -19.76
CA ILE A 38 5.65 0.02 -18.74
C ILE A 38 7.01 0.59 -18.35
N THR A 39 7.77 1.12 -19.31
CA THR A 39 9.02 1.83 -19.05
C THR A 39 8.84 2.99 -18.06
N LYS A 40 7.78 3.78 -18.21
CA LYS A 40 7.48 4.87 -17.27
C LYS A 40 7.18 4.35 -15.87
N LEU A 41 6.41 3.26 -15.75
CA LEU A 41 6.13 2.62 -14.45
C LEU A 41 7.42 2.07 -13.81
N ARG A 42 8.30 1.44 -14.59
CA ARG A 42 9.60 0.94 -14.09
C ARG A 42 10.51 2.06 -13.62
N ILE A 43 10.62 3.16 -14.37
CA ILE A 43 11.37 4.35 -13.94
C ILE A 43 10.84 4.87 -12.60
N GLU A 44 9.52 4.88 -12.43
CA GLU A 44 8.90 5.36 -11.20
C GLU A 44 9.12 4.40 -10.01
N TYR A 45 9.06 3.10 -10.25
CA TYR A 45 9.43 2.08 -9.26
C TYR A 45 10.87 2.26 -8.78
N GLU A 46 11.84 2.45 -9.69
CA GLU A 46 13.25 2.65 -9.31
C GLU A 46 13.45 3.92 -8.47
N ARG A 47 12.69 4.99 -8.77
CA ARG A 47 12.69 6.21 -7.94
C ARG A 47 12.15 5.94 -6.54
N LEU A 48 11.02 5.25 -6.43
CA LEU A 48 10.45 4.85 -5.14
C LEU A 48 11.42 4.01 -4.34
N LYS A 49 11.97 2.96 -4.96
CA LYS A 49 12.94 2.05 -4.33
C LYS A 49 14.16 2.82 -3.85
N THR A 50 14.73 3.69 -4.68
CA THR A 50 15.91 4.50 -4.32
C THR A 50 15.68 5.42 -3.12
N LEU A 51 14.49 6.01 -3.00
CA LEU A 51 14.17 6.94 -1.92
C LEU A 51 13.74 6.22 -0.64
N LEU A 52 12.82 5.26 -0.77
CA LEU A 52 12.14 4.67 0.38
C LEU A 52 12.87 3.46 0.97
N SER A 53 13.77 2.80 0.23
CA SER A 53 14.60 1.71 0.79
C SER A 53 15.54 2.17 1.90
N LYS A 54 15.78 3.49 2.01
CA LYS A 54 16.59 4.13 3.05
C LYS A 54 15.85 4.32 4.38
N THR A 55 14.57 3.95 4.44
CA THR A 55 13.79 4.01 5.68
C THR A 55 14.45 3.21 6.81
N GLU A 56 14.29 3.67 8.04
CA GLU A 56 14.72 2.95 9.23
C GLU A 56 13.57 2.14 9.87
N SER A 57 12.43 2.04 9.17
CA SER A 57 11.28 1.29 9.66
C SER A 57 11.67 -0.16 9.91
N PRO A 58 11.34 -0.74 11.08
CA PRO A 58 11.75 -2.09 11.41
C PRO A 58 11.09 -3.10 10.47
N ILE A 59 11.82 -4.16 10.14
CA ILE A 59 11.29 -5.29 9.38
C ILE A 59 10.62 -6.26 10.34
N VAL A 60 9.32 -6.48 10.17
CA VAL A 60 8.47 -7.33 11.00
C VAL A 60 7.74 -8.35 10.14
N PHE A 61 7.21 -9.41 10.76
CA PHE A 61 6.25 -10.26 10.05
C PHE A 61 4.94 -9.48 9.93
N ALA A 62 4.57 -9.16 8.69
CA ALA A 62 3.45 -8.31 8.34
C ALA A 62 2.41 -9.14 7.57
N HIS A 63 1.16 -8.70 7.64
CA HIS A 63 0.07 -9.28 6.85
C HIS A 63 0.17 -8.83 5.38
N ASN A 64 0.60 -7.59 5.15
CA ASN A 64 0.75 -6.90 3.86
C ASN A 64 -0.54 -6.64 3.07
N ASP A 65 -1.68 -7.15 3.56
CA ASP A 65 -3.00 -6.99 2.94
C ASP A 65 -4.13 -6.79 3.97
N LEU A 66 -3.93 -5.88 4.93
CA LEU A 66 -4.92 -5.55 5.97
C LEU A 66 -6.06 -4.65 5.47
N LEU A 67 -6.76 -5.09 4.43
CA LEU A 67 -8.05 -4.51 4.04
C LEU A 67 -9.10 -4.76 5.12
N LEU A 68 -10.11 -3.88 5.18
CA LEU A 68 -11.12 -3.91 6.25
C LEU A 68 -11.88 -5.25 6.32
N GLY A 69 -12.09 -5.91 5.18
CA GLY A 69 -12.69 -7.25 5.10
C GLY A 69 -11.86 -8.37 5.75
N ASN A 70 -10.56 -8.18 5.94
CA ASN A 70 -9.65 -9.14 6.57
C ASN A 70 -9.55 -8.95 8.09
N VAL A 71 -10.28 -7.98 8.66
CA VAL A 71 -10.37 -7.71 10.10
C VAL A 71 -11.73 -8.17 10.62
N ILE A 72 -11.76 -9.31 11.30
CA ILE A 72 -12.99 -9.93 11.79
C ILE A 72 -13.20 -9.58 13.26
N TYR A 73 -14.27 -8.85 13.55
CA TYR A 73 -14.71 -8.59 14.91
C TYR A 73 -15.72 -9.65 15.36
N ASN A 74 -15.33 -10.49 16.32
CA ASN A 74 -16.24 -11.38 17.02
C ASN A 74 -16.94 -10.60 18.15
N LYS A 75 -18.19 -10.23 17.92
CA LYS A 75 -18.99 -9.45 18.88
C LYS A 75 -19.27 -10.21 20.19
N ASP A 76 -19.44 -11.53 20.13
CA ASP A 76 -19.82 -12.33 21.29
C ASP A 76 -18.64 -12.50 22.26
N GLU A 77 -17.42 -12.60 21.72
CA GLU A 77 -16.19 -12.72 22.51
C GLU A 77 -15.48 -11.37 22.74
N GLY A 78 -15.87 -10.33 22.00
CA GLY A 78 -15.19 -9.03 22.01
C GLY A 78 -13.77 -9.09 21.45
N THR A 79 -13.47 -10.05 20.58
CA THR A 79 -12.13 -10.30 20.03
C THR A 79 -12.02 -9.85 18.58
N ILE A 80 -10.79 -9.52 18.15
CA ILE A 80 -10.44 -9.23 16.76
C ILE A 80 -9.53 -10.34 16.26
N SER A 81 -9.81 -10.85 15.06
CA SER A 81 -8.97 -11.81 14.35
C SER A 81 -8.66 -11.30 12.95
N PHE A 82 -7.45 -11.57 12.46
CA PHE A 82 -7.09 -11.33 11.07
C PHE A 82 -7.17 -12.63 10.28
N ILE A 83 -7.55 -12.54 9.01
CA ILE A 83 -7.67 -13.68 8.09
C ILE A 83 -7.02 -13.35 6.75
N ASP A 84 -6.82 -14.36 5.92
CA ASP A 84 -6.29 -14.23 4.55
C ASP A 84 -4.83 -13.75 4.46
N TYR A 85 -3.93 -14.60 4.96
CA TYR A 85 -2.49 -14.34 5.01
C TYR A 85 -1.75 -14.64 3.69
N GLU A 86 -2.40 -14.56 2.53
CA GLU A 86 -1.78 -14.88 1.22
C GLU A 86 -0.53 -14.03 0.94
N TYR A 87 -0.56 -12.76 1.34
CA TYR A 87 0.55 -11.80 1.18
C TYR A 87 1.47 -11.71 2.41
N ALA A 88 1.23 -12.53 3.43
CA ALA A 88 1.95 -12.40 4.70
C ALA A 88 3.43 -12.78 4.57
N ALA A 89 4.29 -11.84 4.93
CA ALA A 89 5.74 -11.96 4.76
C ALA A 89 6.47 -10.92 5.62
N TYR A 90 7.79 -11.01 5.70
CA TYR A 90 8.58 -9.94 6.31
C TYR A 90 8.46 -8.65 5.47
N CYS A 91 8.10 -7.55 6.10
CA CYS A 91 7.97 -6.24 5.45
C CYS A 91 8.27 -5.12 6.45
N TYR A 92 8.31 -3.88 5.97
CA TYR A 92 8.41 -2.72 6.85
C TYR A 92 7.15 -2.61 7.71
N GLN A 93 7.33 -2.39 9.01
CA GLN A 93 6.24 -2.14 9.95
C GLN A 93 5.34 -1.00 9.46
N ALA A 94 5.93 0.11 9.01
CA ALA A 94 5.16 1.24 8.51
C ALA A 94 4.38 0.92 7.22
N PHE A 95 4.78 -0.09 6.44
CA PHE A 95 4.04 -0.49 5.24
C PHE A 95 2.70 -1.14 5.58
N ASP A 96 2.68 -2.07 6.53
CA ASP A 96 1.43 -2.76 6.89
C ASP A 96 0.41 -1.78 7.48
N ILE A 97 0.89 -0.82 8.29
CA ILE A 97 0.08 0.27 8.86
C ILE A 97 -0.43 1.20 7.76
N ALA A 98 0.45 1.65 6.86
CA ALA A 98 0.07 2.54 5.76
C ALA A 98 -0.92 1.88 4.80
N ASN A 99 -0.74 0.59 4.54
CA ASN A 99 -1.67 -0.19 3.74
C ASN A 99 -3.04 -0.21 4.41
N HIS A 100 -3.12 -0.55 5.70
CA HIS A 100 -4.37 -0.55 6.43
C HIS A 100 -5.10 0.80 6.36
N PHE A 101 -4.39 1.93 6.57
CA PHE A 101 -5.01 3.26 6.45
C PHE A 101 -5.47 3.59 5.03
N ASN A 102 -4.76 3.14 3.99
CA ASN A 102 -5.18 3.33 2.61
C ASN A 102 -6.52 2.62 2.30
N GLU A 103 -6.89 1.59 3.05
CA GLU A 103 -8.14 0.83 2.86
C GLU A 103 -9.36 1.44 3.59
N PHE A 104 -9.17 2.52 4.37
CA PHE A 104 -10.28 3.21 5.05
C PHE A 104 -11.17 3.99 4.08
N VAL A 105 -10.70 4.21 2.86
CA VAL A 105 -11.37 5.05 1.87
C VAL A 105 -12.59 4.38 1.28
N GLY A 106 -12.76 3.07 1.39
CA GLY A 106 -13.94 2.37 0.89
C GLY A 106 -13.75 0.86 0.78
N LEU A 107 -14.85 0.13 0.66
CA LEU A 107 -14.86 -1.34 0.52
C LEU A 107 -14.99 -1.82 -0.93
N SER A 108 -15.28 -0.91 -1.87
CA SER A 108 -15.42 -1.21 -3.29
C SER A 108 -15.06 0.02 -4.14
N ILE A 109 -14.75 -0.18 -5.43
CA ILE A 109 -14.38 0.90 -6.36
C ILE A 109 -15.40 2.05 -6.36
N ASP A 110 -16.70 1.74 -6.25
CA ASP A 110 -17.78 2.73 -6.33
C ASP A 110 -18.06 3.45 -5.00
N ASP A 111 -17.44 3.00 -3.89
CA ASP A 111 -17.55 3.60 -2.55
C ASP A 111 -16.24 4.27 -2.10
N ILE A 112 -15.28 4.48 -3.02
CA ILE A 112 -14.01 5.14 -2.67
C ILE A 112 -14.25 6.63 -2.40
N ASP A 113 -13.92 7.04 -1.18
CA ASP A 113 -14.01 8.39 -0.64
C ASP A 113 -12.75 8.70 0.18
N TYR A 114 -11.87 9.52 -0.39
CA TYR A 114 -10.61 9.91 0.25
C TYR A 114 -10.78 10.84 1.46
N ASP A 115 -11.97 11.40 1.70
CA ASP A 115 -12.25 12.16 2.92
C ASP A 115 -12.36 11.23 4.14
N ARG A 116 -12.53 9.93 3.94
CA ARG A 116 -12.50 8.90 4.99
C ARG A 116 -11.08 8.46 5.37
N TYR A 117 -10.07 8.86 4.60
CA TYR A 117 -8.67 8.56 4.96
C TYR A 117 -8.36 9.15 6.35
N PRO A 118 -7.73 8.39 7.27
CA PRO A 118 -7.55 8.84 8.63
C PRO A 118 -6.81 10.17 8.72
N CYS A 119 -7.39 11.13 9.45
CA CYS A 119 -6.73 12.41 9.69
C CYS A 119 -5.47 12.24 10.55
N GLU A 120 -4.62 13.27 10.59
CA GLU A 120 -3.36 13.22 11.35
C GLU A 120 -3.58 12.85 12.83
N GLU A 121 -4.58 13.43 13.48
CA GLU A 121 -4.92 13.14 14.89
C GLU A 121 -5.21 11.65 15.11
N PHE A 122 -6.07 11.05 14.27
CA PHE A 122 -6.37 9.62 14.35
C PHE A 122 -5.12 8.76 14.14
N GLN A 123 -4.30 9.09 13.14
CA GLN A 123 -3.08 8.32 12.86
C GLN A 123 -2.10 8.38 14.04
N PHE A 124 -1.95 9.54 14.67
CA PHE A 124 -1.10 9.69 15.87
C PHE A 124 -1.60 8.83 17.02
N ASP A 125 -2.90 8.86 17.31
CA ASP A 125 -3.49 8.05 18.38
C ASP A 125 -3.39 6.56 18.10
N TRP A 126 -3.64 6.15 16.85
CA TRP A 126 -3.49 4.76 16.43
C TRP A 126 -2.04 4.28 16.57
N ILE A 127 -1.07 5.07 16.07
CA ILE A 127 0.36 4.75 16.16
C ILE A 127 0.83 4.70 17.61
N LYS A 128 0.32 5.58 18.47
CA LYS A 128 0.62 5.57 19.90
C LYS A 128 0.20 4.26 20.56
N VAL A 129 -1.02 3.79 20.31
CA VAL A 129 -1.49 2.49 20.85
C VAL A 129 -0.66 1.34 20.29
N TYR A 130 -0.42 1.34 18.98
CA TYR A 130 0.40 0.32 18.34
C TYR A 130 1.82 0.25 18.92
N LEU A 131 2.51 1.40 19.07
CA LEU A 131 3.86 1.46 19.60
C LEU A 131 3.94 1.05 21.07
N ALA A 132 2.94 1.41 21.88
CA ALA A 132 2.87 0.99 23.28
C ALA A 132 2.87 -0.54 23.38
N MET A 133 2.05 -1.20 22.56
CA MET A 133 1.96 -2.67 22.51
C MET A 133 3.21 -3.31 21.88
N TYR A 134 3.73 -2.75 20.79
CA TYR A 134 4.87 -3.30 20.05
C TYR A 134 6.18 -3.22 20.83
N LEU A 135 6.40 -2.13 21.57
CA LEU A 135 7.61 -1.90 22.37
C LEU A 135 7.48 -2.38 23.81
N ASP A 136 6.28 -2.80 24.25
CA ASP A 136 5.95 -3.14 25.64
C ASP A 136 6.26 -1.97 26.60
N ILE A 137 5.73 -0.79 26.27
CA ILE A 137 5.88 0.45 27.06
C ILE A 137 4.54 1.15 27.24
N ASP A 138 4.34 1.82 28.38
CA ASP A 138 3.08 2.53 28.66
C ASP A 138 2.87 3.75 27.76
N HIS A 139 3.93 4.53 27.52
CA HIS A 139 3.85 5.84 26.89
C HIS A 139 4.98 6.06 25.87
N PRO A 140 4.77 5.72 24.59
CA PRO A 140 5.68 6.10 23.52
C PRO A 140 5.87 7.62 23.49
N THR A 141 7.11 8.04 23.30
CA THR A 141 7.45 9.46 23.22
C THR A 141 6.94 10.07 21.91
N GLU A 142 6.62 11.36 21.93
CA GLU A 142 6.18 12.08 20.73
C GLU A 142 7.18 11.96 19.54
N PRO A 143 8.51 12.03 19.75
CA PRO A 143 9.46 11.76 18.67
C PRO A 143 9.35 10.36 18.05
N GLN A 144 9.08 9.32 18.85
CA GLN A 144 8.87 7.95 18.34
C GLN A 144 7.60 7.87 17.48
N ILE A 145 6.49 8.46 17.97
CA ILE A 145 5.22 8.50 17.23
C ILE A 145 5.38 9.27 15.92
N ARG A 146 6.02 10.45 15.96
CA ARG A 146 6.28 11.27 14.76
C ARG A 146 7.19 10.57 13.76
N LYS A 147 8.16 9.76 14.22
CA LYS A 147 9.01 8.96 13.34
C LYS A 147 8.17 7.96 12.55
N VAL A 148 7.37 7.14 13.24
CA VAL A 148 6.51 6.14 12.59
C VAL A 148 5.47 6.81 11.69
N TYR A 149 4.87 7.92 12.11
CA TYR A 149 3.93 8.67 11.27
C TYR A 149 4.54 9.09 9.93
N LYS A 150 5.78 9.61 9.93
CA LYS A 150 6.49 9.96 8.70
C LYS A 150 6.76 8.74 7.82
N GLU A 151 7.18 7.64 8.41
CA GLU A 151 7.40 6.38 7.69
C GLU A 151 6.09 5.86 7.08
N VAL A 152 4.96 5.96 7.81
CA VAL A 152 3.62 5.58 7.31
C VAL A 152 3.22 6.44 6.12
N GLN A 153 3.42 7.77 6.17
CA GLN A 153 3.13 8.63 5.02
C GLN A 153 3.94 8.23 3.78
N GLN A 154 5.21 7.88 3.98
CA GLN A 154 6.09 7.42 2.90
C GLN A 154 5.63 6.08 2.33
N MET A 155 5.27 5.13 3.18
CA MET A 155 4.83 3.79 2.76
C MET A 155 3.42 3.78 2.16
N SER A 156 2.59 4.80 2.41
CA SER A 156 1.30 4.96 1.73
C SER A 156 1.49 5.05 0.20
N LEU A 157 2.54 5.75 -0.27
CA LEU A 157 2.90 5.75 -1.69
C LEU A 157 3.23 4.36 -2.20
N LEU A 158 3.99 3.60 -1.42
CA LEU A 158 4.42 2.26 -1.81
C LEU A 158 3.24 1.28 -1.88
N SER A 159 2.28 1.39 -0.95
CA SER A 159 1.02 0.63 -0.99
C SER A 159 0.19 1.01 -2.22
N HIS A 160 0.01 2.30 -2.52
CA HIS A 160 -0.71 2.72 -3.73
C HIS A 160 -0.04 2.19 -5.00
N PHE A 161 1.28 2.24 -5.07
CA PHE A 161 2.03 1.74 -6.21
C PHE A 161 1.89 0.21 -6.34
N LEU A 162 2.12 -0.56 -5.27
CA LEU A 162 1.98 -2.02 -5.27
C LEU A 162 0.62 -2.46 -5.80
N TRP A 163 -0.46 -1.98 -5.20
CA TRP A 163 -1.81 -2.40 -5.56
C TRP A 163 -2.27 -1.86 -6.90
N GLY A 164 -1.73 -0.71 -7.33
CA GLY A 164 -1.90 -0.21 -8.70
C GLY A 164 -1.30 -1.15 -9.74
N ILE A 165 -0.04 -1.58 -9.55
CA ILE A 165 0.62 -2.52 -10.47
C ILE A 165 -0.03 -3.90 -10.41
N TRP A 166 -0.37 -4.40 -9.23
CA TRP A 166 -1.12 -5.65 -9.07
C TRP A 166 -2.41 -5.63 -9.89
N SER A 167 -3.17 -4.54 -9.79
CA SER A 167 -4.44 -4.41 -10.51
C SER A 167 -4.25 -4.37 -12.03
N LEU A 168 -3.14 -3.81 -12.53
CA LEU A 168 -2.81 -3.87 -13.96
C LEU A 168 -2.49 -5.29 -14.45
N VAL A 169 -1.86 -6.13 -13.62
CA VAL A 169 -1.67 -7.55 -13.92
C VAL A 169 -3.02 -8.26 -14.00
N GLN A 170 -3.90 -8.00 -13.02
CA GLN A 170 -5.25 -8.57 -13.01
C GLN A 170 -6.09 -8.09 -14.19
N TYR A 171 -5.93 -6.84 -14.65
CA TYR A 171 -6.62 -6.33 -15.83
C TYR A 171 -6.32 -7.16 -17.08
N GLU A 172 -5.12 -7.73 -17.20
CA GLU A 172 -4.80 -8.62 -18.30
C GLU A 172 -5.37 -10.03 -18.10
N HIS A 173 -5.20 -10.61 -16.91
CA HIS A 173 -5.33 -12.05 -16.70
C HIS A 173 -6.57 -12.52 -15.93
N SER A 174 -7.30 -11.61 -15.29
CA SER A 174 -8.42 -11.98 -14.42
C SER A 174 -9.72 -12.12 -15.19
N ASP A 175 -10.48 -13.18 -14.91
CA ASP A 175 -11.85 -13.39 -15.39
C ASP A 175 -12.91 -12.86 -14.40
N ILE A 176 -12.48 -12.26 -13.29
CA ILE A 176 -13.37 -11.71 -12.27
C ILE A 176 -14.05 -10.43 -12.79
N ASP A 177 -15.36 -10.32 -12.56
CA ASP A 177 -16.16 -9.12 -12.86
C ASP A 177 -15.82 -7.98 -11.89
N PHE A 178 -14.69 -7.31 -12.14
CA PHE A 178 -14.19 -6.16 -11.40
C PHE A 178 -13.41 -5.24 -12.35
N ASP A 179 -13.61 -3.92 -12.24
CA ASP A 179 -12.90 -2.95 -13.10
C ASP A 179 -11.47 -2.70 -12.60
N PHE A 180 -10.59 -3.68 -12.83
CA PHE A 180 -9.19 -3.66 -12.41
C PHE A 180 -8.41 -2.45 -12.93
N VAL A 181 -8.70 -2.00 -14.16
CA VAL A 181 -8.00 -0.84 -14.72
C VAL A 181 -8.48 0.47 -14.07
N ARG A 182 -9.76 0.61 -13.75
CA ARG A 182 -10.25 1.75 -12.94
C ARG A 182 -9.67 1.73 -11.53
N TYR A 183 -9.56 0.56 -10.91
CA TYR A 183 -8.89 0.45 -9.61
C TYR A 183 -7.41 0.86 -9.69
N ALA A 184 -6.70 0.43 -10.73
CA ALA A 184 -5.32 0.87 -10.98
C ALA A 184 -5.20 2.39 -11.18
N GLU A 185 -6.14 3.01 -11.92
CA GLU A 185 -6.22 4.47 -12.07
C GLU A 185 -6.37 5.16 -10.72
N ILE A 186 -7.30 4.71 -9.88
CA ILE A 186 -7.53 5.31 -8.56
C ILE A 186 -6.26 5.25 -7.70
N ARG A 187 -5.64 4.07 -7.60
CA ARG A 187 -4.44 3.86 -6.78
C ARG A 187 -3.25 4.67 -7.31
N LEU A 188 -2.97 4.62 -8.61
CA LEU A 188 -1.81 5.30 -9.19
C LEU A 188 -2.00 6.82 -9.29
N ASN A 189 -3.22 7.32 -9.51
CA ASN A 189 -3.49 8.75 -9.44
C ASN A 189 -3.24 9.27 -8.04
N ARG A 190 -3.72 8.58 -7.01
CA ARG A 190 -3.47 8.96 -5.62
C ARG A 190 -1.99 8.95 -5.27
N TYR A 191 -1.26 7.95 -5.76
CA TYR A 191 0.20 7.92 -5.68
C TYR A 191 0.82 9.21 -6.25
N TYR A 192 0.47 9.59 -7.49
CA TYR A 192 1.05 10.77 -8.15
C TYR A 192 0.67 12.10 -7.47
N GLU A 193 -0.54 12.21 -6.92
CA GLU A 193 -0.99 13.38 -6.13
C GLU A 193 -0.12 13.60 -4.89
N LEU A 194 0.24 12.53 -4.20
CA LEU A 194 0.98 12.57 -2.94
C LEU A 194 2.50 12.62 -3.15
N ARG A 195 2.98 12.05 -4.27
CA ARG A 195 4.40 11.81 -4.56
C ARG A 195 5.27 13.04 -4.36
N ASP A 196 4.95 14.14 -5.02
CA ASP A 196 5.82 15.32 -5.05
C ASP A 196 5.96 15.96 -3.67
N LYS A 197 4.90 15.93 -2.86
CA LYS A 197 4.92 16.43 -1.48
C LYS A 197 5.84 15.58 -0.61
N ILE A 198 5.75 14.26 -0.71
CA ILE A 198 6.53 13.32 0.11
C ILE A 198 7.99 13.27 -0.35
N PHE A 199 8.26 13.29 -1.66
CA PHE A 199 9.63 13.27 -2.18
C PHE A 199 10.41 14.52 -1.76
N LYS A 200 9.77 15.69 -1.70
CA LYS A 200 10.37 16.93 -1.18
C LYS A 200 10.74 16.85 0.30
N GLN A 201 10.11 15.97 1.08
CA GLN A 201 10.44 15.76 2.50
C GLN A 201 11.63 14.80 2.68
N LEU A 202 12.00 14.07 1.62
CA LEU A 202 13.07 13.07 1.61
C LEU A 202 14.37 13.55 0.95
N SER A 203 14.29 14.62 0.14
CA SER A 203 15.43 15.29 -0.50
C SER A 203 16.10 16.30 0.44
#